data_AF-A0A521DU67-F1
#
_entry.id   AF-A0A521DU67-F1
#
_cell.length_a   1.000
_cell.length_b   1.000
_cell.length_c   1.000
_cell.angle_alpha   90.00
_cell.angle_beta   90.00
_cell.angle_gamma   90.00
#
_symmetry.space_group_name_H-M   'P 1'
#
loop_
_entity.id
_entity.type
_entity.pdbx_description
1 polymer ?
#
loop_
_entity_poly.entity_id
_entity_poly.type
_entity_poly.pdbx_seq_one_letter_code
_entity_poly.pdbx_strand_id
1 'polypeptide(L)'
;MENRQVLKELKLSDGRKAVVYEGTGEDFLTAVEIAQETGGGFKEAILTLMEQLIEIDGKRVTAEELKKLPLSDFARLYTVFQQTG
;
A
#
# COMPACT_ATOMS: atom_id res chain seq x y z
N MET A 1 1.10 -1.02 -15.08
CA MET A 1 1.66 -1.76 -13.93
C MET A 1 2.12 -3.17 -14.28
N GLU A 2 1.99 -3.61 -15.53
CA GLU A 2 2.13 -5.01 -15.98
C GLU A 2 3.52 -5.65 -15.84
N ASN A 3 4.47 -5.07 -15.10
CA ASN A 3 5.84 -5.61 -14.94
C ASN A 3 6.41 -5.48 -13.51
N ARG A 4 5.63 -5.11 -12.48
CA ARG A 4 6.18 -5.04 -11.11
C ARG A 4 6.22 -6.43 -10.48
N GLN A 5 7.33 -6.75 -9.82
CA GLN A 5 7.51 -8.02 -9.12
C GLN A 5 6.51 -8.12 -7.95
N VAL A 6 5.86 -9.27 -7.82
CA VAL A 6 5.02 -9.57 -6.66
C VAL A 6 5.92 -9.94 -5.50
N LEU A 7 5.82 -9.18 -4.41
CA LEU A 7 6.60 -9.36 -3.20
C LEU A 7 5.86 -10.29 -2.24
N LYS A 8 4.54 -10.08 -2.09
CA LYS A 8 3.71 -10.95 -1.26
C LYS A 8 2.27 -11.01 -1.76
N GLU A 9 1.69 -12.20 -1.71
CA GLU A 9 0.25 -12.38 -1.77
C GLU A 9 -0.27 -12.80 -0.39
N LEU A 10 -1.39 -12.23 0.03
CA LEU A 10 -2.04 -12.62 1.28
C LEU A 10 -3.56 -12.53 1.18
N LYS A 11 -4.23 -13.39 1.94
CA LYS A 11 -5.68 -13.36 2.10
C LYS A 11 -6.04 -12.48 3.30
N LEU A 12 -6.92 -11.51 3.07
CA LEU A 12 -7.52 -10.67 4.10
C LEU A 12 -8.56 -11.48 4.88
N SER A 13 -8.91 -11.01 6.08
CA SER A 13 -9.85 -11.70 6.97
C SER A 13 -11.26 -11.83 6.38
N ASP A 14 -11.65 -10.88 5.51
CA ASP A 14 -12.93 -10.90 4.76
C ASP A 14 -12.88 -11.81 3.52
N GLY A 15 -11.75 -12.45 3.26
CA GLY A 15 -11.54 -13.40 2.19
C GLY A 15 -11.01 -12.82 0.88
N ARG A 16 -10.90 -11.49 0.75
CA ARG A 16 -10.32 -10.83 -0.41
C ARG A 16 -8.83 -11.13 -0.54
N LYS A 17 -8.31 -11.13 -1.78
CA LYS A 17 -6.89 -11.35 -2.06
C LYS A 17 -6.18 -10.00 -2.15
N ALA A 18 -5.20 -9.77 -1.28
CA ALA A 18 -4.28 -8.66 -1.40
C ALA A 18 -2.97 -9.09 -2.03
N VAL A 19 -2.46 -8.28 -2.95
CA VAL A 19 -1.16 -8.44 -3.60
C VAL A 19 -0.33 -7.20 -3.30
N VAL A 20 0.85 -7.40 -2.72
CA VAL A 20 1.83 -6.34 -2.44
C VAL A 20 2.94 -6.47 -3.48
N TYR A 21 3.17 -5.38 -4.20
CA TYR A 21 4.20 -5.27 -5.22
C TYR A 21 5.48 -4.67 -4.64
N GLU A 22 6.60 -5.05 -5.24
CA GLU A 22 7.88 -4.39 -4.98
C GLU A 22 7.83 -2.92 -5.41
N GLY A 23 8.31 -2.05 -4.53
CA GLY A 23 8.43 -0.61 -4.75
C GLY A 23 9.88 -0.18 -4.83
N THR A 24 10.12 0.97 -5.41
CA THR A 24 11.44 1.60 -5.47
C THR A 24 11.50 2.82 -4.54
N GLY A 25 12.71 3.37 -4.35
CA GLY A 25 12.86 4.66 -3.66
C GLY A 25 12.12 5.81 -4.36
N GLU A 26 11.93 5.72 -5.67
CA GLU A 26 11.14 6.70 -6.44
C GLU A 26 9.66 6.66 -6.04
N ASP A 27 9.06 5.47 -5.89
CA ASP A 27 7.67 5.36 -5.41
C ASP A 27 7.50 6.03 -4.03
N PHE A 28 8.47 5.83 -3.13
CA PHE A 28 8.46 6.47 -1.81
C PHE A 28 8.55 8.00 -1.89
N LEU A 29 9.50 8.53 -2.66
CA LEU A 29 9.68 9.98 -2.81
C LEU A 29 8.46 10.63 -3.49
N THR A 30 7.92 10.02 -4.54
CA THR A 30 6.68 10.49 -5.18
C THR A 30 5.51 10.49 -4.20
N ALA A 31 5.37 9.48 -3.34
CA ALA A 31 4.33 9.46 -2.33
C ALA A 31 4.49 10.59 -1.29
N VAL A 32 5.72 10.94 -0.92
CA VAL A 32 6.02 12.09 -0.04
C VAL A 32 5.66 13.41 -0.72
N GLU A 33 6.02 13.58 -1.99
CA GLU A 33 5.69 14.78 -2.77
C GLU A 33 4.17 14.99 -2.87
N ILE A 34 3.41 13.95 -3.23
CA ILE A 34 1.95 14.00 -3.28
C ILE A 34 1.34 14.36 -1.91
N ALA A 35 1.88 13.79 -0.83
CA ALA A 35 1.41 14.10 0.51
C ALA A 35 1.68 15.57 0.88
N GLN A 36 2.84 16.11 0.51
CA GLN A 36 3.17 17.52 0.75
C GLN A 36 2.29 18.48 -0.07
N GLU A 37 2.04 18.17 -1.35
CA GLU A 37 1.17 18.97 -2.22
C GLU A 37 -0.28 19.04 -1.71
N THR A 38 -0.75 17.98 -1.06
CA THR A 38 -2.09 17.92 -0.46
C THR A 38 -2.16 18.50 0.95
N GLY A 39 -1.06 19.04 1.48
CA GLY A 39 -0.97 19.56 2.84
C GLY A 39 -0.96 18.47 3.93
N GLY A 40 -0.75 17.21 3.53
CA GLY A 40 -0.63 16.06 4.41
C GLY A 40 0.78 15.89 5.00
N GLY A 41 0.94 14.87 5.85
CA GLY A 41 2.21 14.54 6.49
C GLY A 41 2.73 13.15 6.11
N PHE A 42 3.64 12.62 6.93
CA PHE A 42 4.23 11.29 6.72
C PHE A 42 3.17 10.17 6.69
N LYS A 43 2.09 10.32 7.45
CA LYS A 43 0.96 9.38 7.44
C LYS A 43 0.32 9.30 6.06
N GLU A 44 0.04 10.43 5.44
CA GLU A 44 -0.54 10.50 4.10
C GLU A 44 0.44 9.92 3.06
N ALA A 45 1.74 10.19 3.18
CA ALA A 45 2.75 9.60 2.31
C ALA A 45 2.76 8.05 2.38
N ILE A 46 2.66 7.47 3.58
CA ILE A 46 2.55 6.01 3.73
C ILE A 46 1.28 5.47 3.06
N LEU A 47 0.14 6.14 3.24
CA LEU A 47 -1.10 5.71 2.60
C LEU A 47 -1.02 5.79 1.08
N THR A 48 -0.49 6.87 0.53
CA THR A 48 -0.28 7.04 -0.92
C THR A 48 0.64 5.97 -1.48
N LEU A 49 1.73 5.65 -0.78
CA LEU A 49 2.63 4.57 -1.17
C LEU A 49 1.91 3.22 -1.17
N MET A 50 1.11 2.94 -0.14
CA MET A 50 0.32 1.71 -0.07
C MET A 50 -0.69 1.61 -1.23
N GLU A 51 -1.37 2.70 -1.61
CA GLU A 51 -2.25 2.74 -2.79
C GLU A 51 -1.49 2.41 -4.09
N GLN A 52 -0.27 2.91 -4.21
CA GLN A 52 0.59 2.69 -5.39
C GLN A 52 1.15 1.27 -5.48
N LEU A 53 1.19 0.51 -4.39
CA LEU A 53 1.90 -0.77 -4.32
C LEU A 53 1.02 -1.95 -3.86
N ILE A 54 -0.24 -1.71 -3.51
CA ILE A 54 -1.18 -2.76 -3.14
C ILE A 54 -2.32 -2.84 -4.15
N GLU A 55 -2.69 -4.08 -4.46
CA GLU A 55 -3.98 -4.40 -5.07
C GLU A 55 -4.80 -5.29 -4.13
N ILE A 56 -6.11 -5.07 -4.13
CA ILE A 56 -7.09 -5.95 -3.50
C ILE A 56 -8.06 -6.41 -4.59
N ASP A 57 -8.20 -7.73 -4.75
CA ASP A 57 -9.01 -8.38 -5.79
C ASP A 57 -8.69 -7.86 -7.21
N GLY A 58 -7.41 -7.61 -7.47
CA GLY A 58 -6.90 -7.15 -8.78
C GLY A 58 -7.19 -5.68 -9.08
N LYS A 59 -7.61 -4.90 -8.09
CA LYS A 59 -7.82 -3.45 -8.21
C LYS A 59 -6.90 -2.69 -7.26
N ARG A 60 -6.46 -1.51 -7.70
CA ARG A 60 -5.73 -0.58 -6.83
C ARG A 60 -6.58 -0.23 -5.63
N VAL A 61 -6.00 -0.39 -4.44
CA VAL A 61 -6.64 0.02 -3.21
C VAL A 61 -6.57 1.54 -3.07
N THR A 62 -7.58 2.13 -2.46
CA THR A 62 -7.60 3.53 -2.05
C THR A 62 -7.28 3.71 -0.56
N ALA A 63 -6.86 4.90 -0.17
CA ALA A 63 -6.56 5.26 1.21
C ALA A 63 -7.82 5.14 2.08
N GLU A 64 -9.00 5.42 1.52
CA GLU A 64 -10.28 5.17 2.18
C GLU A 64 -10.51 3.68 2.46
N GLU A 65 -10.26 2.81 1.49
CA GLU A 65 -10.40 1.37 1.68
C GLU A 65 -9.40 0.84 2.70
N LEU A 66 -8.14 1.29 2.63
CA LEU A 66 -7.10 0.94 3.61
C LEU A 66 -7.51 1.34 5.03
N LYS A 67 -8.05 2.55 5.21
CA LYS A 67 -8.54 3.03 6.52
C LYS A 67 -9.74 2.23 7.05
N LYS A 68 -10.52 1.59 6.17
CA LYS A 68 -11.69 0.78 6.51
C LYS A 68 -11.36 -0.70 6.72
N LEU A 69 -10.12 -1.12 6.45
CA LEU A 69 -9.69 -2.50 6.74
C LEU A 69 -9.70 -2.78 8.25
N PRO A 70 -9.96 -4.05 8.64
CA PRO A 70 -9.68 -4.48 10.00
C PRO A 70 -8.23 -4.16 10.38
N LEU A 71 -8.00 -3.67 11.60
CA LEU A 71 -6.68 -3.25 12.06
C LEU A 71 -5.61 -4.34 11.87
N SER A 72 -5.97 -5.61 12.08
CA SER A 72 -5.09 -6.76 11.87
C SER A 72 -4.64 -6.91 10.41
N ASP A 73 -5.54 -6.66 9.46
CA ASP A 73 -5.24 -6.76 8.04
C ASP A 73 -4.41 -5.56 7.56
N PHE A 74 -4.75 -4.36 8.02
CA PHE A 74 -3.94 -3.17 7.77
C PHE A 74 -2.52 -3.35 8.33
N ALA A 75 -2.37 -3.80 9.58
CA ALA A 75 -1.08 -4.03 10.20
C ALA A 75 -0.26 -5.11 9.48
N ARG A 76 -0.90 -6.18 8.97
CA ARG A 76 -0.23 -7.20 8.15
C ARG A 76 0.31 -6.61 6.85
N LEU A 77 -0.50 -5.82 6.13
CA LEU A 77 -0.07 -5.14 4.91
C LEU A 77 1.08 -4.17 5.19
N TYR A 78 0.97 -3.38 6.26
CA TYR A 78 2.03 -2.45 6.67
C TYR A 78 3.33 -3.16 7.09
N THR A 79 3.23 -4.31 7.77
CA THR A 79 4.40 -5.11 8.15
C THR A 79 5.16 -5.61 6.93
N VAL A 80 4.46 -6.01 5.87
CA VAL A 80 5.09 -6.43 4.61
C VAL A 80 5.96 -5.30 4.04
N PHE A 81 5.50 -4.04 4.09
CA PHE A 81 6.31 -2.89 3.69
C PHE A 81 7.56 -2.69 4.54
N GLN A 82 7.44 -2.84 5.86
CA GLN A 82 8.58 -2.63 6.76
C GLN A 82 9.67 -3.69 6.59
N GLN A 83 9.34 -4.88 6.10
CA GLN A 83 10.26 -6.01 5.98
C GLN A 83 11.02 -6.05 4.64
N THR A 84 10.70 -5.16 3.72
CA THR A 84 11.29 -5.15 2.36
C THR A 84 12.04 -3.87 2.02
N GLY A 85 12.30 -3.03 3.03
CA GLY A 85 13.31 -1.98 2.98
C GLY A 85 14.62 -2.42 3.64
#